data_AF-A0A1F8PEP6-F1
#
_entry.id   AF-A0A1F8PEP6-F1
#
_cell.length_a   1.000
_cell.length_b   1.000
_cell.length_c   1.000
_cell.angle_alpha   90.00
_cell.angle_beta   90.00
_cell.angle_gamma   90.00
#
_symmetry.space_group_name_H-M   'P 1'
#
loop_
_entity.id
_entity.type
_entity.pdbx_description
1 polymer ?
#
loop_
_entity_poly.entity_id
_entity_poly.type
_entity_poly.pdbx_seq_one_letter_code
_entity_poly.pdbx_strand_id
1 'polypeptide(L)'
;MCDETRDFLKSLESKYPHRLVELDIESDPDLLTTYLAEIPVLEIGPYLLKAPINRQSLEMTLGAAIDRRNQLEQVGDMSYKRRMDKGRLITALDRFAYWLARHYLLALNIFIFTYVGLPVLAPVLMKTGMILPGRIIYKIYSPLCHQFGFRSFYLFGDQFYYPLEEARIPGVITFEETTGIRDVSDPTSVSRIQARQFIGDEKHGYKMALCERDIAIYSGLLLFGIVFALTGRRLKSLHWSLWILIGLGPIGLDGFSQLFSQFEWSFLTQFLPYRESTPLLRVLTGGLFGFLTAWFAYPNIEESMSDTRKIYLKRFAVVNNKK
;
A
#
# COMPACT_ATOMS: atom_id res chain seq x y z
N MET A 1 -17.85 37.69 5.41
CA MET A 1 -17.85 37.30 3.98
C MET A 1 -18.72 36.06 3.70
N CYS A 2 -18.67 34.99 4.50
CA CYS A 2 -19.55 33.82 4.29
C CYS A 2 -21.04 34.17 4.37
N ASP A 3 -21.47 34.90 5.41
CA ASP A 3 -22.88 35.32 5.55
C ASP A 3 -23.31 36.28 4.44
N GLU A 4 -22.46 37.24 4.08
CA GLU A 4 -22.71 38.15 2.95
C GLU A 4 -22.89 37.40 1.62
N THR A 5 -22.05 36.39 1.38
CA THR A 5 -22.13 35.53 0.18
C THR A 5 -23.44 34.73 0.18
N ARG A 6 -23.85 34.19 1.34
CA ARG A 6 -25.13 33.50 1.53
C ARG A 6 -26.31 34.43 1.23
N ASP A 7 -26.26 35.68 1.69
CA ASP A 7 -27.32 36.65 1.46
C ASP A 7 -27.40 37.07 -0.01
N PHE A 8 -26.26 37.23 -0.70
CA PHE A 8 -26.24 37.43 -2.15
C PHE A 8 -26.88 36.27 -2.91
N LEU A 9 -26.54 35.02 -2.58
CA LEU A 9 -27.14 33.83 -3.18
C LEU A 9 -28.66 33.83 -3.01
N LYS A 10 -29.16 34.05 -1.79
CA LYS A 10 -30.60 34.16 -1.52
C LYS A 10 -31.26 35.25 -2.37
N SER A 11 -30.64 36.42 -2.49
CA SER A 11 -31.19 37.54 -3.28
C SER A 11 -31.26 37.24 -4.79
N LEU A 12 -30.45 36.31 -5.29
CA LEU A 12 -30.36 35.95 -6.71
C LEU A 12 -31.21 34.74 -7.09
N GLU A 13 -31.83 34.05 -6.12
CA GLU A 13 -32.59 32.82 -6.33
C GLU A 13 -33.77 33.00 -7.30
N SER A 14 -34.43 34.16 -7.27
CA SER A 14 -35.54 34.49 -8.18
C SER A 14 -35.10 34.64 -9.64
N LYS A 15 -33.91 35.21 -9.88
CA LYS A 15 -33.35 35.46 -11.22
C LYS A 15 -32.60 34.23 -11.76
N TYR A 16 -31.92 33.51 -10.89
CA TYR A 16 -31.12 32.33 -11.22
C TYR A 16 -31.55 31.17 -10.31
N PRO A 17 -32.54 30.35 -10.68
CA PRO A 17 -33.02 29.27 -9.82
C PRO A 17 -31.90 28.27 -9.47
N HIS A 18 -31.54 28.21 -8.18
CA HIS A 18 -30.47 27.37 -7.66
C HIS A 18 -30.81 26.83 -6.28
N ARG A 19 -29.96 25.95 -5.76
CA ARG A 19 -30.07 25.42 -4.40
C ARG A 19 -28.74 25.54 -3.69
N LEU A 20 -28.75 26.20 -2.54
CA LEU A 20 -27.58 26.32 -1.68
C LEU A 20 -27.42 25.05 -0.81
N VAL A 21 -26.20 24.52 -0.77
CA VAL A 21 -25.79 23.45 0.14
C VAL A 21 -24.54 23.95 0.84
N GLU A 22 -24.58 23.98 2.16
CA GLU A 22 -23.46 24.47 2.97
C GLU A 22 -22.65 23.30 3.51
N LEU A 23 -21.34 23.49 3.50
CA LEU A 23 -20.37 22.54 4.01
C LEU A 23 -19.48 23.30 5.00
N ASP A 24 -19.55 22.87 6.25
CA ASP A 24 -18.61 23.32 7.26
C ASP A 24 -17.24 22.69 7.00
N ILE A 25 -16.23 23.51 6.76
CA ILE A 25 -14.86 23.04 6.52
C ILE A 25 -14.21 22.48 7.79
N GLU A 26 -14.71 22.84 8.97
CA GLU A 26 -14.23 22.30 10.26
C GLU A 26 -14.70 20.85 10.49
N SER A 27 -15.70 20.39 9.74
CA SER A 27 -16.24 19.03 9.86
C SER A 27 -15.26 17.94 9.38
N ASP A 28 -14.26 18.29 8.56
CA ASP A 28 -13.27 17.35 8.05
C ASP A 28 -11.89 18.01 7.86
N PRO A 29 -10.80 17.40 8.37
CA PRO A 29 -9.45 17.96 8.25
C PRO A 29 -8.97 18.21 6.81
N ASP A 30 -9.41 17.40 5.83
CA ASP A 30 -9.04 17.59 4.43
C ASP A 30 -9.71 18.84 3.85
N LEU A 31 -10.97 19.11 4.24
CA LEU A 31 -11.68 20.33 3.85
C LEU A 31 -11.05 21.56 4.49
N LEU A 32 -10.76 21.49 5.79
CA LEU A 32 -10.09 22.57 6.51
C LEU A 32 -8.76 22.93 5.86
N THR A 33 -7.88 21.95 5.64
CA THR A 33 -6.56 22.17 5.05
C THR A 33 -6.65 22.75 3.63
N THR A 34 -7.64 22.32 2.85
CA THR A 34 -7.82 22.76 1.46
C THR A 34 -8.36 24.18 1.37
N TYR A 35 -9.33 24.55 2.21
CA TYR A 35 -10.15 25.75 1.99
C TYR A 35 -9.95 26.86 3.02
N LEU A 36 -9.28 26.61 4.16
CA LEU A 36 -9.15 27.59 5.25
C LEU A 36 -8.64 28.96 4.80
N ALA A 37 -7.68 29.00 3.87
CA ALA A 37 -7.12 30.25 3.36
C ALA A 37 -7.98 30.94 2.27
N GLU A 38 -9.02 30.27 1.77
CA GLU A 38 -9.78 30.70 0.58
C GLU A 38 -11.26 30.95 0.86
N ILE A 39 -11.73 30.76 2.10
CA ILE A 39 -13.15 30.92 2.46
C ILE A 39 -13.68 32.35 2.24
N PRO A 40 -14.93 32.53 1.77
CA PRO A 40 -15.84 31.50 1.26
C PRO A 40 -15.45 30.97 -0.13
N VAL A 41 -15.71 29.68 -0.35
CA VAL A 41 -15.54 29.01 -1.65
C VAL A 41 -16.88 28.48 -2.15
N LEU A 42 -17.20 28.76 -3.40
CA LEU A 42 -18.46 28.44 -4.06
C LEU A 42 -18.21 27.53 -5.27
N GLU A 43 -18.81 26.34 -5.26
CA GLU A 43 -18.83 25.42 -6.41
C GLU A 43 -20.19 25.49 -7.10
N ILE A 44 -20.21 26.03 -8.33
CA ILE A 44 -21.42 26.22 -9.14
C ILE A 44 -21.26 25.46 -10.44
N GLY A 45 -21.77 24.22 -10.50
CA GLY A 45 -21.54 23.34 -11.64
C GLY A 45 -20.04 23.03 -11.80
N PRO A 46 -19.41 23.30 -12.95
CA PRO A 46 -17.96 23.12 -13.14
C PRO A 46 -17.12 24.31 -12.66
N TYR A 47 -17.75 25.40 -12.18
CA TYR A 47 -17.07 26.65 -11.84
C TYR A 47 -16.77 26.72 -10.34
N LEU A 48 -15.58 27.23 -10.01
CA LEU A 48 -15.12 27.45 -8.65
C LEU A 48 -14.89 28.96 -8.44
N LEU A 49 -15.62 29.58 -7.52
CA LEU A 49 -15.43 30.95 -7.07
C LEU A 49 -14.78 30.94 -5.68
N LYS A 50 -13.73 31.75 -5.50
CA LYS A 50 -13.01 31.93 -4.23
C LYS A 50 -13.14 33.38 -3.77
N ALA A 51 -12.90 33.63 -2.49
CA ALA A 51 -12.88 34.99 -1.96
C ALA A 51 -11.83 35.89 -2.68
N PRO A 52 -12.10 37.19 -2.89
CA PRO A 52 -13.35 37.90 -2.57
C PRO A 52 -14.46 37.67 -3.61
N ILE A 53 -15.66 37.33 -3.12
CA ILE A 53 -16.85 37.09 -3.96
C ILE A 53 -17.74 38.32 -3.91
N ASN A 54 -18.10 38.85 -5.07
CA ASN A 54 -19.01 39.97 -5.19
C ASN A 54 -20.25 39.58 -6.01
N ARG A 55 -21.29 40.43 -5.97
CA ARG A 55 -22.55 40.15 -6.64
C ARG A 55 -22.39 39.92 -8.15
N GLN A 56 -21.53 40.70 -8.82
CA GLN A 56 -21.36 40.62 -10.26
C GLN A 56 -20.70 39.29 -10.69
N SER A 57 -19.67 38.84 -9.98
CA SER A 57 -19.01 37.56 -10.26
C SER A 57 -19.94 36.37 -9.99
N LEU A 58 -20.79 36.49 -8.97
CA LEU A 58 -21.81 35.51 -8.64
C LEU A 58 -22.89 35.40 -9.73
N GLU A 59 -23.44 36.54 -10.18
CA GLU A 59 -24.43 36.57 -11.27
C GLU A 59 -23.87 35.99 -12.57
N MET A 60 -22.63 36.34 -12.94
CA MET A 60 -21.96 35.80 -14.12
C MET A 60 -21.82 34.28 -14.04
N THR A 61 -21.37 33.76 -12.89
CA THR A 61 -21.10 32.34 -12.73
C THR A 61 -22.38 31.51 -12.66
N LEU A 62 -23.42 32.01 -11.98
CA LEU A 62 -24.75 31.40 -11.96
C LEU A 62 -25.36 31.36 -13.37
N GLY A 63 -25.29 32.45 -14.12
CA GLY A 63 -25.74 32.52 -15.51
C GLY A 63 -25.02 31.49 -16.38
N ALA A 64 -23.68 31.47 -16.35
CA ALA A 64 -22.88 30.51 -17.12
C ALA A 64 -23.19 29.04 -16.76
N ALA A 65 -23.43 28.74 -15.49
CA ALA A 65 -23.80 27.39 -15.05
C ALA A 65 -25.18 26.97 -15.55
N ILE A 66 -26.17 27.88 -15.53
CA ILE A 66 -27.52 27.63 -16.03
C ILE A 66 -27.51 27.45 -17.56
N ASP A 67 -26.82 28.32 -18.29
CA ASP A 67 -26.71 28.24 -19.74
C ASP A 67 -26.06 26.92 -20.18
N ARG A 68 -24.98 26.52 -19.50
CA ARG A 68 -24.33 25.23 -19.72
C ARG A 68 -25.27 24.05 -19.43
N ARG A 69 -26.03 24.09 -18.34
CA ARG A 69 -27.03 23.06 -18.03
C ARG A 69 -28.06 22.95 -19.15
N ASN A 70 -28.63 24.08 -19.56
CA ASN A 70 -29.66 24.13 -20.60
C ASN A 70 -29.12 23.57 -21.93
N GLN A 71 -27.87 23.91 -22.28
CA GLN A 71 -27.20 23.36 -23.46
C GLN A 71 -27.04 21.83 -23.38
N LEU A 72 -26.58 21.30 -22.24
CA LEU A 72 -26.40 19.85 -22.05
C LEU A 72 -27.73 19.07 -22.09
N GLU A 73 -28.82 19.69 -21.60
CA GLU A 73 -30.16 19.13 -21.66
C GLU A 73 -30.71 19.11 -23.09
N GLN A 74 -30.51 20.19 -23.86
CA GLN A 74 -30.94 20.29 -25.25
C GLN A 74 -30.20 19.32 -26.17
N VAL A 75 -28.89 19.15 -25.98
CA VAL A 75 -28.06 18.22 -26.76
C VAL A 75 -28.38 16.75 -26.41
N GLY A 76 -29.15 16.50 -25.35
CA GLY A 76 -29.55 15.15 -24.96
C GLY A 76 -28.38 14.28 -24.51
N ASP A 77 -27.34 14.88 -23.93
CA ASP A 77 -26.12 14.18 -23.53
C ASP A 77 -26.46 13.07 -22.50
N MET A 78 -26.43 11.82 -22.97
CA MET A 78 -26.70 10.64 -22.15
C MET A 78 -25.71 10.47 -21.01
N SER A 79 -24.48 10.95 -21.16
CA SER A 79 -23.46 10.97 -20.11
C SER A 79 -23.81 11.99 -19.02
N TYR A 80 -24.39 13.14 -19.39
CA TYR A 80 -24.85 14.16 -18.46
C TYR A 80 -26.06 13.67 -17.66
N LYS A 81 -27.08 13.11 -18.33
CA LYS A 81 -28.25 12.52 -17.65
C LYS A 81 -27.84 11.42 -16.65
N ARG A 82 -26.99 10.48 -17.06
CA ARG A 82 -26.47 9.44 -16.15
C ARG A 82 -25.69 10.01 -14.96
N ARG A 83 -24.88 11.06 -15.16
CA ARG A 83 -24.15 11.73 -14.08
C ARG A 83 -25.10 12.40 -13.09
N MET A 84 -26.13 13.09 -13.59
CA MET A 84 -27.16 13.68 -12.76
C MET A 84 -27.88 12.62 -11.93
N ASP A 85 -28.36 11.54 -12.55
CA ASP A 85 -29.12 10.48 -11.87
C ASP A 85 -28.27 9.77 -10.81
N LYS A 86 -27.02 9.42 -11.12
CA LYS A 86 -26.07 8.88 -10.13
C LYS A 86 -25.82 9.86 -8.98
N GLY A 87 -25.80 11.16 -9.25
CA GLY A 87 -25.64 12.20 -8.25
C GLY A 87 -26.83 12.40 -7.31
N ARG A 88 -28.00 11.77 -7.56
CA ARG A 88 -29.21 11.94 -6.74
C ARG A 88 -29.30 10.96 -5.57
N LEU A 89 -28.61 9.82 -5.64
CA LEU A 89 -28.71 8.75 -4.66
C LEU A 89 -27.33 8.44 -4.07
N ILE A 90 -27.31 8.19 -2.75
CA ILE A 90 -26.16 7.60 -2.07
C ILE A 90 -26.34 6.09 -2.13
N THR A 91 -25.39 5.41 -2.78
CA THR A 91 -25.38 3.95 -2.85
C THR A 91 -24.58 3.33 -1.71
N ALA A 92 -24.74 2.02 -1.49
CA ALA A 92 -23.87 1.28 -0.58
C ALA A 92 -22.39 1.33 -1.02
N LEU A 93 -22.13 1.34 -2.32
CA LEU A 93 -20.79 1.45 -2.89
C LEU A 93 -20.16 2.82 -2.56
N ASP A 94 -20.93 3.90 -2.60
CA ASP A 94 -20.43 5.23 -2.21
C ASP A 94 -20.03 5.28 -0.74
N ARG A 95 -20.83 4.68 0.14
CA ARG A 95 -20.50 4.57 1.58
C ARG A 95 -19.26 3.73 1.82
N PHE A 96 -19.14 2.60 1.11
CA PHE A 96 -17.97 1.74 1.18
C PHE A 96 -16.71 2.45 0.67
N ALA A 97 -16.79 3.15 -0.46
CA ALA A 97 -15.66 3.90 -1.01
C ALA A 97 -15.20 5.01 -0.07
N TYR A 98 -16.13 5.76 0.55
CA TYR A 98 -15.79 6.74 1.58
C TYR A 98 -15.16 6.10 2.83
N TRP A 99 -15.73 5.01 3.34
CA TRP A 99 -15.17 4.26 4.46
C TRP A 99 -13.74 3.77 4.14
N LEU A 100 -13.55 3.21 2.94
CA LEU A 100 -12.25 2.75 2.48
C LEU A 100 -11.27 3.91 2.40
N ALA A 101 -11.65 5.05 1.81
CA ALA A 101 -10.78 6.22 1.74
C ALA A 101 -10.38 6.77 3.14
N ARG A 102 -11.24 6.61 4.15
CA ARG A 102 -10.93 6.97 5.54
C ARG A 102 -10.03 5.95 6.25
N HIS A 103 -10.22 4.66 5.97
CA HIS A 103 -9.58 3.55 6.68
C HIS A 103 -8.56 2.75 5.87
N TYR A 104 -8.18 3.22 4.67
CA TYR A 104 -7.32 2.47 3.74
C TYR A 104 -5.99 2.07 4.39
N LEU A 105 -5.37 2.95 5.17
CA LEU A 105 -4.09 2.67 5.83
C LEU A 105 -4.21 1.54 6.86
N LEU A 106 -5.32 1.51 7.60
CA LEU A 106 -5.61 0.39 8.51
C LEU A 106 -5.83 -0.90 7.73
N ALA A 107 -6.59 -0.85 6.62
CA ALA A 107 -6.83 -2.01 5.78
C ALA A 107 -5.52 -2.56 5.18
N LEU A 108 -4.64 -1.69 4.68
CA LEU A 108 -3.32 -2.06 4.16
C LEU A 108 -2.42 -2.67 5.25
N ASN A 109 -2.36 -2.05 6.42
CA ASN A 109 -1.55 -2.56 7.53
C ASN A 109 -2.07 -3.92 8.03
N ILE A 110 -3.38 -4.11 8.16
CA ILE A 110 -3.98 -5.41 8.53
C ILE A 110 -3.68 -6.46 7.48
N PHE A 111 -3.81 -6.11 6.19
CA PHE A 111 -3.50 -7.02 5.10
C PHE A 111 -2.04 -7.47 5.14
N ILE A 112 -1.08 -6.53 5.24
CA ILE A 112 0.35 -6.85 5.29
C ILE A 112 0.71 -7.58 6.58
N PHE A 113 0.16 -7.17 7.73
CA PHE A 113 0.36 -7.86 9.00
C PHE A 113 -0.10 -9.31 8.93
N THR A 114 -1.26 -9.58 8.32
CA THR A 114 -1.74 -10.94 8.13
C THR A 114 -0.83 -11.70 7.15
N TYR A 115 -0.40 -11.05 6.07
CA TYR A 115 0.49 -11.64 5.07
C TYR A 115 1.85 -12.05 5.64
N VAL A 116 2.49 -11.22 6.47
CA VAL A 116 3.79 -11.54 7.07
C VAL A 116 3.66 -12.34 8.37
N GLY A 117 2.57 -12.15 9.11
CA GLY A 117 2.31 -12.81 10.38
C GLY A 117 1.97 -14.29 10.23
N LEU A 118 1.22 -14.69 9.19
CA LEU A 118 0.90 -16.11 8.96
C LEU A 118 2.17 -16.98 8.76
N PRO A 119 3.15 -16.58 7.93
CA PRO A 119 4.43 -17.29 7.80
C PRO A 119 5.23 -17.44 9.10
N VAL A 120 5.14 -16.46 10.00
CA VAL A 120 5.75 -16.51 11.34
C VAL A 120 4.93 -17.40 12.28
N LEU A 121 3.61 -17.45 12.12
CA LEU A 121 2.72 -18.32 12.90
C LEU A 121 2.87 -19.81 12.54
N ALA A 122 3.20 -20.13 11.29
CA ALA A 122 3.40 -21.50 10.82
C ALA A 122 4.30 -22.36 11.74
N PRO A 123 5.54 -21.94 12.08
CA PRO A 123 6.39 -22.69 13.00
C PRO A 123 5.84 -22.79 14.44
N VAL A 124 5.05 -21.81 14.90
CA VAL A 124 4.37 -21.87 16.21
C VAL A 124 3.32 -22.99 16.23
N LEU A 125 2.54 -23.11 15.15
CA LEU A 125 1.55 -24.18 15.00
C LEU A 125 2.21 -25.55 14.91
N MET A 126 3.35 -25.65 14.21
CA MET A 126 4.13 -26.89 14.15
C MET A 126 4.63 -27.29 15.54
N LYS A 127 5.22 -26.36 16.29
CA LYS A 127 5.76 -26.59 17.64
C LYS A 127 4.69 -27.00 18.66
N THR A 128 3.47 -26.46 18.54
CA THR A 128 2.36 -26.75 19.46
C THR A 128 1.55 -27.98 19.08
N GLY A 129 1.98 -28.74 18.06
CA GLY A 129 1.30 -29.96 17.60
C GLY A 129 0.11 -29.72 16.69
N MET A 130 -0.21 -28.46 16.35
CA MET A 130 -1.21 -28.09 15.33
C MET A 130 -0.64 -28.24 13.91
N ILE A 131 -0.21 -29.46 13.57
CA ILE A 131 0.54 -29.78 12.36
C ILE A 131 -0.26 -29.45 11.09
N LEU A 132 -1.54 -29.83 11.03
CA LEU A 132 -2.36 -29.63 9.83
C LEU A 132 -2.55 -28.13 9.51
N PRO A 133 -2.98 -27.27 10.46
CA PRO A 133 -2.98 -25.82 10.26
C PRO A 133 -1.63 -25.24 9.81
N GLY A 134 -0.52 -25.63 10.44
CA GLY A 134 0.81 -25.17 10.04
C GLY A 134 1.15 -25.53 8.59
N ARG A 135 0.91 -26.79 8.19
CA ARG A 135 1.12 -27.27 6.81
C ARG A 135 0.27 -26.55 5.77
N ILE A 136 -0.96 -26.15 6.12
CA ILE A 136 -1.81 -25.35 5.23
C ILE A 136 -1.16 -24.00 4.95
N ILE A 137 -0.60 -23.34 5.97
CA ILE A 137 0.12 -22.08 5.77
C ILE A 137 1.32 -22.28 4.83
N TYR A 138 2.20 -23.26 5.09
CA TYR A 138 3.32 -23.54 4.17
C TYR A 138 2.85 -23.75 2.73
N LYS A 139 1.77 -24.51 2.54
CA LYS A 139 1.21 -24.78 1.21
C LYS A 139 0.71 -23.51 0.50
N ILE A 140 -0.02 -22.65 1.21
CA ILE A 140 -0.56 -21.38 0.65
C ILE A 140 0.58 -20.45 0.21
N TYR A 141 1.69 -20.39 0.94
CA TYR A 141 2.82 -19.54 0.60
C TYR A 141 3.82 -20.17 -0.37
N SER A 142 3.71 -21.49 -0.62
CA SER A 142 4.63 -22.21 -1.50
C SER A 142 4.71 -21.70 -2.95
N PRO A 143 3.66 -21.16 -3.60
CA PRO A 143 3.81 -20.52 -4.91
C PRO A 143 4.35 -19.09 -4.84
N LEU A 144 4.27 -18.44 -3.68
CA LEU A 144 4.70 -17.06 -3.48
C LEU A 144 6.19 -16.95 -3.14
N CYS A 145 6.74 -17.99 -2.52
CA CYS A 145 8.13 -18.07 -2.13
C CYS A 145 8.68 -19.48 -2.33
N HIS A 146 9.95 -19.57 -2.69
CA HIS A 146 10.62 -20.85 -2.76
C HIS A 146 10.72 -21.55 -1.41
N GLN A 147 10.71 -20.87 -0.27
CA GLN A 147 10.78 -21.51 1.07
C GLN A 147 11.98 -22.47 1.22
N PHE A 148 13.12 -22.18 0.60
CA PHE A 148 14.32 -22.99 0.80
C PHE A 148 14.75 -22.94 2.26
N GLY A 149 15.00 -24.11 2.88
CA GLY A 149 15.44 -24.17 4.27
C GLY A 149 16.66 -23.30 4.55
N PHE A 150 17.66 -23.31 3.67
CA PHE A 150 18.87 -22.49 3.78
C PHE A 150 18.69 -20.97 3.54
N ARG A 151 17.44 -20.53 3.30
CA ARG A 151 17.07 -19.10 3.15
C ARG A 151 15.91 -18.70 4.05
N SER A 152 15.62 -19.48 5.08
CA SER A 152 14.51 -19.24 5.99
C SER A 152 15.00 -19.10 7.43
N PHE A 153 14.32 -18.25 8.18
CA PHE A 153 14.47 -18.24 9.63
C PHE A 153 13.78 -19.44 10.26
N TYR A 154 14.35 -19.95 11.34
CA TYR A 154 13.84 -21.04 12.15
C TYR A 154 13.45 -20.53 13.53
N LEU A 155 12.35 -21.05 14.07
CA LEU A 155 11.93 -20.82 15.46
C LEU A 155 11.97 -22.12 16.25
N PHE A 156 12.29 -22.03 17.54
CA PHE A 156 12.25 -23.14 18.50
C PHE A 156 13.30 -24.25 18.29
N GLY A 157 14.45 -23.91 17.70
CA GLY A 157 15.57 -24.84 17.49
C GLY A 157 16.91 -24.27 17.91
N ASP A 158 17.97 -25.03 17.62
CA ASP A 158 19.35 -24.70 18.00
C ASP A 158 19.89 -23.42 17.35
N GLN A 159 19.47 -23.11 16.11
CA GLN A 159 19.83 -21.89 15.39
C GLN A 159 18.62 -21.19 14.76
N PHE A 160 18.75 -19.87 14.59
CA PHE A 160 17.75 -19.06 13.88
C PHE A 160 17.80 -19.19 12.36
N TYR A 161 18.91 -19.70 11.82
CA TYR A 161 19.11 -19.92 10.38
C TYR A 161 20.21 -20.97 10.18
N TYR A 162 20.17 -21.68 9.05
CA TYR A 162 21.18 -22.66 8.64
C TYR A 162 21.61 -22.31 7.22
N PRO A 163 22.67 -21.52 7.01
CA PRO A 163 23.06 -21.07 5.69
C PRO A 163 23.79 -22.17 4.92
N LEU A 164 24.06 -21.95 3.64
CA LEU A 164 25.02 -22.78 2.91
C LEU A 164 26.46 -22.39 3.28
N GLU A 165 27.41 -23.30 3.09
CA GLU A 165 28.83 -23.04 3.34
C GLU A 165 29.35 -21.88 2.49
N GLU A 166 28.83 -21.72 1.27
CA GLU A 166 29.19 -20.66 0.33
C GLU A 166 28.80 -19.25 0.82
N ALA A 167 27.92 -19.14 1.82
CA ALA A 167 27.64 -17.88 2.50
C ALA A 167 28.79 -17.43 3.43
N ARG A 168 29.73 -18.34 3.75
CA ARG A 168 30.96 -18.11 4.52
C ARG A 168 30.73 -17.45 5.88
N ILE A 169 29.71 -17.92 6.60
CA ILE A 169 29.37 -17.41 7.94
C ILE A 169 30.08 -18.29 8.98
N PRO A 170 31.03 -17.74 9.77
CA PRO A 170 31.73 -18.53 10.77
C PRO A 170 30.84 -18.83 11.98
N GLY A 171 31.06 -19.98 12.61
CA GLY A 171 30.44 -20.31 13.90
C GLY A 171 28.96 -20.72 13.84
N VAL A 172 28.45 -21.08 12.65
CA VAL A 172 27.09 -21.61 12.47
C VAL A 172 27.15 -22.95 11.75
N ILE A 173 26.28 -23.88 12.14
CA ILE A 173 26.08 -25.15 11.45
C ILE A 173 25.38 -24.86 10.12
N THR A 174 25.89 -25.43 9.04
CA THR A 174 25.32 -25.24 7.70
C THR A 174 24.09 -26.11 7.47
N PHE A 175 23.29 -25.76 6.46
CA PHE A 175 22.10 -26.53 6.10
C PHE A 175 22.43 -27.96 5.71
N GLU A 176 23.49 -28.16 4.93
CA GLU A 176 23.88 -29.48 4.45
C GLU A 176 24.44 -30.35 5.57
N GLU A 177 25.23 -29.75 6.48
CA GLU A 177 25.74 -30.43 7.68
C GLU A 177 24.61 -30.91 8.59
N THR A 178 23.61 -30.05 8.84
CA THR A 178 22.58 -30.35 9.82
C THR A 178 21.50 -31.30 9.28
N THR A 179 21.16 -31.20 8.00
CA THR A 179 20.08 -31.98 7.39
C THR A 179 20.56 -33.21 6.62
N GLY A 180 21.84 -33.25 6.23
CA GLY A 180 22.38 -34.27 5.33
C GLY A 180 21.94 -34.13 3.87
N ILE A 181 21.14 -33.11 3.52
CA ILE A 181 20.73 -32.83 2.15
C ILE A 181 21.88 -32.08 1.46
N ARG A 182 22.60 -32.77 0.58
CA ARG A 182 23.80 -32.24 -0.10
C ARG A 182 23.51 -31.77 -1.52
N ASP A 183 24.46 -31.04 -2.10
CA ASP A 183 24.42 -30.53 -3.48
C ASP A 183 23.21 -29.59 -3.70
N VAL A 184 22.84 -28.81 -2.67
CA VAL A 184 21.74 -27.83 -2.78
C VAL A 184 22.19 -26.54 -3.43
N SER A 185 23.50 -26.29 -3.58
CA SER A 185 24.01 -25.12 -4.29
C SER A 185 23.70 -25.18 -5.79
N ASP A 186 23.70 -26.38 -6.38
CA ASP A 186 23.26 -26.65 -7.76
C ASP A 186 21.75 -26.38 -7.94
N PRO A 187 21.35 -25.43 -8.80
CA PRO A 187 19.94 -25.14 -9.07
C PRO A 187 19.19 -26.28 -9.77
N THR A 188 19.88 -27.21 -10.43
CA THR A 188 19.30 -28.33 -11.17
C THR A 188 19.16 -29.60 -10.34
N SER A 189 19.78 -29.64 -9.16
CA SER A 189 19.76 -30.79 -8.26
C SER A 189 18.37 -31.04 -7.65
N VAL A 190 18.00 -32.32 -7.53
CA VAL A 190 16.79 -32.78 -6.82
C VAL A 190 16.79 -32.34 -5.35
N SER A 191 17.99 -32.13 -4.78
CA SER A 191 18.17 -31.65 -3.41
C SER A 191 17.51 -30.29 -3.17
N ARG A 192 17.32 -29.45 -4.21
CA ARG A 192 16.55 -28.20 -4.09
C ARG A 192 15.10 -28.43 -3.69
N ILE A 193 14.48 -29.50 -4.21
CA ILE A 193 13.11 -29.88 -3.84
C ILE A 193 13.07 -30.35 -2.39
N GLN A 194 14.06 -31.15 -1.99
CA GLN A 194 14.19 -31.62 -0.60
C GLN A 194 14.40 -30.46 0.38
N ALA A 195 15.28 -29.50 0.05
CA ALA A 195 15.49 -28.27 0.83
C ALA A 195 14.21 -27.42 0.92
N ARG A 196 13.36 -27.45 -0.10
CA ARG A 196 12.03 -26.84 -0.10
C ARG A 196 11.07 -27.52 0.87
N GLN A 197 11.07 -28.85 0.88
CA GLN A 197 10.17 -29.68 1.67
C GLN A 197 10.59 -29.81 3.13
N PHE A 198 11.87 -29.55 3.44
CA PHE A 198 12.37 -29.56 4.81
C PHE A 198 11.73 -28.43 5.64
N ILE A 199 10.73 -28.77 6.46
CA ILE A 199 10.04 -27.82 7.35
C ILE A 199 10.82 -27.61 8.66
N GLY A 200 11.53 -28.64 9.12
CA GLY A 200 12.21 -28.66 10.41
C GLY A 200 11.58 -29.61 11.42
N ASP A 201 12.15 -29.66 12.62
CA ASP A 201 11.82 -30.58 13.70
C ASP A 201 12.17 -29.97 15.07
N GLU A 202 12.07 -30.75 16.14
CA GLU A 202 12.35 -30.31 17.52
C GLU A 202 13.80 -29.85 17.74
N LYS A 203 14.77 -30.40 17.00
CA LYS A 203 16.19 -30.04 17.14
C LYS A 203 16.49 -28.78 16.32
N HIS A 204 16.11 -28.80 15.06
CA HIS A 204 16.41 -27.72 14.12
C HIS A 204 15.52 -26.49 14.34
N GLY A 205 14.38 -26.68 14.99
CA GLY A 205 13.27 -25.74 14.97
C GLY A 205 12.47 -25.88 13.68
N TYR A 206 11.42 -25.07 13.57
CA TYR A 206 10.56 -25.04 12.38
C TYR A 206 10.81 -23.75 11.60
N LYS A 207 10.99 -23.86 10.28
CA LYS A 207 11.24 -22.70 9.42
C LYS A 207 10.01 -21.82 9.25
N MET A 208 10.16 -20.53 9.00
CA MET A 208 9.06 -19.67 8.57
C MET A 208 8.58 -20.04 7.16
N ALA A 209 7.31 -19.78 6.83
CA ALA A 209 6.73 -20.11 5.51
C ALA A 209 7.11 -19.13 4.38
N LEU A 210 8.03 -18.21 4.64
CA LEU A 210 8.62 -17.28 3.67
C LEU A 210 10.14 -17.26 3.89
N CYS A 211 10.88 -16.81 2.87
CA CYS A 211 12.32 -16.61 3.00
C CYS A 211 12.64 -15.38 3.86
N GLU A 212 13.87 -15.30 4.35
CA GLU A 212 14.39 -14.19 5.16
C GLU A 212 14.18 -12.84 4.47
N ARG A 213 14.40 -12.78 3.15
CA ARG A 213 14.23 -11.56 2.35
C ARG A 213 12.77 -11.13 2.29
N ASP A 214 11.84 -12.05 1.99
CA ASP A 214 10.41 -11.71 1.90
C ASP A 214 9.87 -11.27 3.26
N ILE A 215 10.22 -11.98 4.34
CA ILE A 215 9.87 -11.57 5.71
C ILE A 215 10.34 -10.13 5.96
N ALA A 216 11.57 -9.80 5.58
CA ALA A 216 12.11 -8.45 5.77
C ALA A 216 11.38 -7.39 4.93
N ILE A 217 11.10 -7.67 3.64
CA ILE A 217 10.36 -6.74 2.76
C ILE A 217 8.99 -6.39 3.36
N TYR A 218 8.19 -7.41 3.69
CA TYR A 218 6.83 -7.17 4.18
C TYR A 218 6.81 -6.60 5.59
N SER A 219 7.79 -6.96 6.44
CA SER A 219 7.97 -6.31 7.75
C SER A 219 8.35 -4.83 7.60
N GLY A 220 9.20 -4.49 6.63
CA GLY A 220 9.58 -3.11 6.32
C GLY A 220 8.38 -2.27 5.83
N LEU A 221 7.56 -2.84 4.94
CA LEU A 221 6.30 -2.23 4.49
C LEU A 221 5.37 -1.94 5.69
N LEU A 222 5.14 -2.94 6.54
CA LEU A 222 4.31 -2.82 7.74
C LEU A 222 4.86 -1.77 8.71
N LEU A 223 6.18 -1.78 8.96
CA LEU A 223 6.84 -0.84 9.86
C LEU A 223 6.65 0.60 9.41
N PHE A 224 6.88 0.89 8.12
CA PHE A 224 6.62 2.23 7.61
C PHE A 224 5.12 2.56 7.69
N GLY A 225 4.23 1.61 7.38
CA GLY A 225 2.80 1.81 7.51
C GLY A 225 2.35 2.20 8.91
N ILE A 226 2.98 1.64 9.95
CA ILE A 226 2.77 2.03 11.35
C ILE A 226 3.34 3.43 11.60
N VAL A 227 4.59 3.70 11.19
CA VAL A 227 5.22 5.03 11.33
C VAL A 227 4.35 6.11 10.67
N PHE A 228 3.87 5.87 9.45
CA PHE A 228 3.01 6.78 8.72
C PHE A 228 1.69 7.03 9.45
N ALA A 229 1.07 5.99 10.00
CA ALA A 229 -0.13 6.13 10.83
C ALA A 229 0.14 6.97 12.10
N LEU A 230 1.25 6.71 12.80
CA LEU A 230 1.64 7.43 14.02
C LEU A 230 1.95 8.92 13.75
N THR A 231 2.46 9.25 12.56
CA THR A 231 2.67 10.66 12.16
C THR A 231 1.37 11.39 11.78
N GLY A 232 0.22 10.72 11.83
CA GLY A 232 -1.04 11.27 11.35
C GLY A 232 -1.07 11.45 9.82
N ARG A 233 -0.36 10.58 9.07
CA ARG A 233 -0.27 10.60 7.60
C ARG A 233 0.37 11.87 7.01
N ARG A 234 1.26 12.52 7.78
CA ARG A 234 1.86 13.82 7.41
C ARG A 234 3.19 13.72 6.66
N LEU A 235 3.79 12.54 6.60
CA LEU A 235 5.05 12.35 5.87
C LEU A 235 4.84 12.53 4.38
N LYS A 236 5.71 13.29 3.73
CA LYS A 236 5.70 13.45 2.27
C LYS A 236 6.32 12.22 1.59
N SER A 237 5.93 11.99 0.34
CA SER A 237 6.52 10.93 -0.48
C SER A 237 8.03 11.11 -0.60
N LEU A 238 8.75 10.00 -0.51
CA LEU A 238 10.18 9.97 -0.74
C LEU A 238 10.48 10.37 -2.19
N HIS A 239 11.56 11.10 -2.43
CA HIS A 239 11.95 11.40 -3.81
C HIS A 239 12.28 10.11 -4.56
N TRP A 240 11.77 9.95 -5.79
CA TRP A 240 11.90 8.72 -6.57
C TRP A 240 13.36 8.25 -6.74
N SER A 241 14.31 9.19 -6.86
CA SER A 241 15.73 8.85 -6.98
C SER A 241 16.30 8.23 -5.71
N LEU A 242 15.87 8.68 -4.53
CA LEU A 242 16.28 8.08 -3.25
C LEU A 242 15.67 6.68 -3.09
N TRP A 243 14.41 6.51 -3.49
CA TRP A 243 13.78 5.20 -3.53
C TRP A 243 14.53 4.23 -4.45
N ILE A 244 14.91 4.65 -5.65
CA ILE A 244 15.69 3.81 -6.58
C ILE A 244 17.08 3.51 -6.02
N LEU A 245 17.83 4.53 -5.60
CA LEU A 245 19.24 4.34 -5.21
C LEU A 245 19.41 3.59 -3.90
N ILE A 246 18.52 3.84 -2.92
CA ILE A 246 18.66 3.31 -1.55
C ILE A 246 17.70 2.14 -1.33
N GLY A 247 16.48 2.17 -1.88
CA GLY A 247 15.52 1.09 -1.77
C GLY A 247 15.79 -0.03 -2.77
N LEU A 248 15.72 0.28 -4.06
CA LEU A 248 15.82 -0.72 -5.12
C LEU A 248 17.27 -1.15 -5.42
N GLY A 249 18.23 -0.22 -5.32
CA GLY A 249 19.63 -0.46 -5.63
C GLY A 249 20.25 -1.61 -4.83
N PRO A 250 20.24 -1.58 -3.48
CA PRO A 250 20.87 -2.61 -2.67
C PRO A 250 20.25 -4.00 -2.85
N ILE A 251 18.91 -4.10 -2.87
CA ILE A 251 18.22 -5.39 -3.08
C ILE A 251 18.41 -5.89 -4.51
N GLY A 252 18.45 -4.99 -5.49
CA GLY A 252 18.75 -5.30 -6.89
C GLY A 252 20.16 -5.85 -7.03
N LEU A 253 21.16 -5.19 -6.46
CA LEU A 253 22.55 -5.66 -6.47
C LEU A 253 22.71 -6.99 -5.76
N ASP A 254 22.10 -7.16 -4.57
CA ASP A 254 22.20 -8.41 -3.81
C ASP A 254 21.49 -9.57 -4.51
N GLY A 255 20.25 -9.35 -4.97
CA GLY A 255 19.45 -10.35 -5.67
C GLY A 255 20.02 -10.71 -7.03
N PHE A 256 20.46 -9.72 -7.81
CA PHE A 256 21.07 -9.93 -9.13
C PHE A 256 22.38 -10.69 -9.01
N SER A 257 23.32 -10.22 -8.17
CA SER A 257 24.61 -10.91 -8.02
C SER A 257 24.43 -12.34 -7.51
N GLN A 258 23.51 -12.60 -6.59
CA GLN A 258 23.20 -13.97 -6.15
C GLN A 258 22.61 -14.80 -7.29
N LEU A 259 21.53 -14.33 -7.95
CA LEU A 259 20.83 -15.08 -8.99
C LEU A 259 21.73 -15.41 -10.18
N PHE A 260 22.47 -14.43 -10.70
CA PHE A 260 23.32 -14.62 -11.88
C PHE A 260 24.55 -15.46 -11.58
N SER A 261 25.12 -15.36 -10.38
CA SER A 261 26.23 -16.24 -9.97
C SER A 261 25.82 -17.72 -9.89
N GLN A 262 24.53 -18.01 -9.64
CA GLN A 262 24.01 -19.37 -9.50
C GLN A 262 23.73 -20.06 -10.83
N PHE A 263 23.69 -19.33 -11.95
CA PHE A 263 23.56 -19.93 -13.28
C PHE A 263 24.87 -20.53 -13.82
N GLU A 264 26.01 -20.21 -13.18
CA GLU A 264 27.34 -20.73 -13.50
C GLU A 264 27.71 -20.71 -15.00
N TRP A 265 27.22 -19.69 -15.73
CA TRP A 265 27.58 -19.53 -17.13
C TRP A 265 29.08 -19.30 -17.26
N SER A 266 29.73 -20.12 -18.09
CA SER A 266 31.19 -20.17 -18.23
C SER A 266 31.85 -18.82 -18.51
N PHE A 267 31.15 -17.89 -19.18
CA PHE A 267 31.65 -16.54 -19.46
C PHE A 267 31.49 -15.55 -18.29
N LEU A 268 30.57 -15.81 -17.35
CA LEU A 268 30.30 -14.94 -16.19
C LEU A 268 31.07 -15.37 -14.94
N THR A 269 31.39 -16.65 -14.77
CA THR A 269 32.01 -17.19 -13.56
C THR A 269 33.35 -16.54 -13.21
N GLN A 270 34.11 -16.05 -14.22
CA GLN A 270 35.35 -15.30 -14.00
C GLN A 270 35.11 -13.91 -13.39
N PHE A 271 33.98 -13.25 -13.70
CA PHE A 271 33.66 -11.90 -13.24
C PHE A 271 32.73 -11.89 -12.03
N LEU A 272 31.90 -12.93 -11.89
CA LEU A 272 30.90 -13.08 -10.85
C LEU A 272 30.93 -14.52 -10.33
N PRO A 273 31.83 -14.83 -9.37
CA PRO A 273 31.90 -16.17 -8.79
C PRO A 273 30.62 -16.49 -8.01
N TYR A 274 30.36 -17.78 -7.80
CA TYR A 274 29.21 -18.26 -7.03
C TYR A 274 29.11 -17.50 -5.70
N ARG A 275 27.92 -16.99 -5.42
CA ARG A 275 27.62 -16.23 -4.22
C ARG A 275 26.26 -16.63 -3.67
N GLU A 276 26.22 -16.89 -2.37
CA GLU A 276 24.99 -16.99 -1.60
C GLU A 276 24.88 -15.78 -0.66
N SER A 277 23.76 -15.04 -0.70
CA SER A 277 23.54 -13.89 0.17
C SER A 277 23.36 -14.34 1.62
N THR A 278 23.94 -13.59 2.55
CA THR A 278 23.83 -13.88 3.98
C THR A 278 22.45 -13.48 4.51
N PRO A 279 21.96 -14.08 5.61
CA PRO A 279 20.72 -13.67 6.26
C PRO A 279 20.70 -12.18 6.60
N LEU A 280 21.82 -11.62 7.07
CA LEU A 280 21.95 -10.19 7.36
C LEU A 280 21.73 -9.33 6.12
N LEU A 281 22.36 -9.66 4.98
CA LEU A 281 22.20 -8.91 3.75
C LEU A 281 20.77 -9.01 3.21
N ARG A 282 20.14 -10.19 3.31
CA ARG A 282 18.73 -10.39 2.92
C ARG A 282 17.78 -9.54 3.76
N VAL A 283 17.99 -9.50 5.07
CA VAL A 283 17.19 -8.66 5.98
C VAL A 283 17.42 -7.18 5.71
N LEU A 284 18.67 -6.76 5.59
CA LEU A 284 19.00 -5.35 5.42
C LEU A 284 18.48 -4.81 4.08
N THR A 285 18.79 -5.49 2.98
CA THR A 285 18.36 -5.05 1.64
C THR A 285 16.85 -5.22 1.44
N GLY A 286 16.27 -6.32 1.92
CA GLY A 286 14.82 -6.56 1.88
C GLY A 286 14.03 -5.57 2.72
N GLY A 287 14.43 -5.38 3.98
CA GLY A 287 13.78 -4.45 4.91
C GLY A 287 13.87 -3.00 4.44
N LEU A 288 15.04 -2.58 3.94
CA LEU A 288 15.25 -1.24 3.38
C LEU A 288 14.36 -1.01 2.14
N PHE A 289 14.32 -1.98 1.22
CA PHE A 289 13.44 -1.92 0.06
C PHE A 289 11.97 -1.82 0.46
N GLY A 290 11.49 -2.68 1.37
CA GLY A 290 10.12 -2.65 1.87
C GLY A 290 9.77 -1.32 2.51
N PHE A 291 10.59 -0.85 3.45
CA PHE A 291 10.35 0.41 4.16
C PHE A 291 10.31 1.62 3.21
N LEU A 292 11.29 1.75 2.32
CA LEU A 292 11.36 2.88 1.39
C LEU A 292 10.29 2.81 0.29
N THR A 293 9.84 1.61 -0.08
CA THR A 293 8.72 1.44 -1.02
C THR A 293 7.41 1.90 -0.40
N ALA A 294 7.14 1.57 0.87
CA ALA A 294 5.98 2.11 1.57
C ALA A 294 6.11 3.62 1.79
N TRP A 295 7.32 4.15 2.09
CA TRP A 295 7.54 5.59 2.18
C TRP A 295 7.27 6.32 0.86
N PHE A 296 7.70 5.74 -0.25
CA PHE A 296 7.38 6.29 -1.55
C PHE A 296 5.85 6.24 -1.83
N ALA A 297 5.23 5.09 -1.63
CA ALA A 297 3.86 4.83 -2.08
C ALA A 297 2.76 5.42 -1.17
N TYR A 298 2.87 5.28 0.15
CA TYR A 298 1.75 5.57 1.07
C TYR A 298 1.33 7.04 1.09
N PRO A 299 2.24 8.02 1.05
CA PRO A 299 1.88 9.42 0.93
C PRO A 299 1.14 9.73 -0.39
N ASN A 300 1.53 9.10 -1.51
CA ASN A 300 0.84 9.28 -2.79
C ASN A 300 -0.57 8.67 -2.77
N ILE A 301 -0.73 7.52 -2.09
CA ILE A 301 -2.06 6.93 -1.87
C ILE A 301 -2.90 7.85 -0.97
N GLU A 302 -2.34 8.44 0.08
CA GLU A 302 -3.06 9.36 0.96
C GLU A 302 -3.60 10.57 0.21
N GLU A 303 -2.83 11.15 -0.72
CA GLU A 303 -3.30 12.27 -1.55
C GLU A 303 -4.55 11.87 -2.36
N SER A 304 -4.51 10.72 -3.03
CA SER A 304 -5.66 10.19 -3.78
C SER A 304 -6.86 9.87 -2.86
N MET A 305 -6.61 9.34 -1.67
CA MET A 305 -7.66 9.03 -0.69
C MET A 305 -8.26 10.31 -0.09
N SER A 306 -7.46 11.36 0.15
CA SER A 306 -7.92 12.68 0.59
C SER A 306 -8.86 13.32 -0.44
N ASP A 307 -8.49 13.29 -1.71
CA ASP A 307 -9.36 13.76 -2.79
C ASP A 307 -10.67 12.96 -2.86
N THR A 308 -10.58 11.65 -2.72
CA THR A 308 -11.75 10.76 -2.67
C THR A 308 -12.67 11.12 -1.50
N ARG A 309 -12.13 11.38 -0.30
CA ARG A 309 -12.91 11.79 0.89
C ARG A 309 -13.63 13.12 0.63
N LYS A 310 -12.94 14.14 0.11
CA LYS A 310 -13.52 15.44 -0.24
C LYS A 310 -14.67 15.32 -1.24
N ILE A 311 -14.52 14.49 -2.28
CA ILE A 311 -15.56 14.25 -3.29
C ILE A 311 -16.82 13.65 -2.64
N TYR A 312 -16.65 12.62 -1.80
CA TYR A 312 -17.79 11.96 -1.16
C TYR A 312 -18.45 12.82 -0.08
N LEU A 313 -17.70 13.58 0.71
CA LEU A 313 -18.25 14.53 1.68
C LEU A 313 -19.18 15.54 1.01
N LYS A 314 -18.72 16.15 -0.10
CA LYS A 314 -19.54 17.07 -0.89
C LYS A 314 -20.80 16.41 -1.42
N ARG A 315 -20.65 15.21 -2.01
CA ARG A 315 -21.78 14.46 -2.55
C ARG A 315 -22.80 14.10 -1.47
N PHE A 316 -22.36 13.68 -0.29
CA PHE A 316 -23.25 13.35 0.82
C PHE A 316 -24.00 14.58 1.34
N ALA A 317 -23.34 15.72 1.47
CA ALA A 317 -24.00 16.97 1.85
C ALA A 317 -25.07 17.40 0.82
N VAL A 318 -24.76 17.30 -0.47
CA VAL A 318 -25.70 17.65 -1.56
C VAL A 318 -26.93 16.73 -1.58
N VAL A 319 -26.76 15.44 -1.33
CA VAL A 319 -27.88 14.48 -1.34
C VAL A 319 -28.68 14.56 -0.04
N ASN A 320 -28.05 14.69 1.13
CA ASN A 320 -28.75 14.74 2.41
C ASN A 320 -29.59 16.01 2.56
N ASN A 321 -29.14 17.15 2.05
CA ASN A 321 -29.93 18.40 1.96
C ASN A 321 -31.01 18.37 0.85
N LYS A 322 -31.31 17.22 0.23
CA LYS A 322 -32.51 17.06 -0.64
C LYS A 322 -33.77 16.70 0.16
N LYS A 323 -33.63 16.21 1.37
CA LYS A 323 -34.74 15.82 2.25
C LYS A 323 -35.14 17.00 3.13
#